data_AF-A0A4P9XG24-F1
#
_entry.id   AF-A0A4P9XG24-F1
#
_cell.length_a   1.000
_cell.length_b   1.000
_cell.length_c   1.000
_cell.angle_alpha   90.00
_cell.angle_beta   90.00
_cell.angle_gamma   90.00
#
_symmetry.space_group_name_H-M   'P 1'
#
loop_
_entity.id
_entity.type
_entity.pdbx_description
1 polymer ?
#
loop_
_entity_poly.entity_id
_entity_poly.type
_entity_poly.pdbx_seq_one_letter_code
_entity_poly.pdbx_strand_id
1 'polypeptide(L)'
;MATTARDRDIEYAAVPDIIECEELALVYYSDVPGTVPTAWNRATVAVAHDVGNRDPAPQWGLRLTLRDSLLQYGPWADAQRALLQDFFFPSAYRNQSKTERLIPGETRLHTEFRLDISFAGDTNFRLPTREPSKDWLHPRDTRSLPAYRGGAARPYGWLDLEMGTGSSLSVIVPMVVGETGYTTLVELAILNLNATTSVDYASMLVAPRCQFTGYMEMPRVWNAQRTWTYNVSLQEAEIFLLRDHITLVQDLINDWTAGPPPTMAHFIPIIYEYNIAIADVKLRLNVNEHNVINRNNDLDENGTTVIRTLLRGSYS
;
A
#
# COMPACT_ATOMS: atom_id res chain seq x y z
N MET A 1 23.51 15.74 7.69
CA MET A 1 24.66 14.82 7.56
C MET A 1 25.01 14.76 6.08
N ALA A 2 26.25 15.04 5.69
CA ALA A 2 26.65 14.96 4.28
C ALA A 2 26.80 13.49 3.88
N THR A 3 25.82 12.97 3.13
CA THR A 3 25.81 11.62 2.57
C THR A 3 27.01 11.45 1.65
N THR A 4 27.91 10.50 1.96
CA THR A 4 29.11 10.29 1.15
C THR A 4 28.73 9.68 -0.21
N ALA A 5 29.60 9.80 -1.22
CA ALA A 5 29.38 9.15 -2.52
C ALA A 5 29.17 7.62 -2.39
N ARG A 6 29.75 7.01 -1.35
CA ARG A 6 29.62 5.59 -1.02
C ARG A 6 28.24 5.21 -0.48
N ASP A 7 27.57 6.12 0.24
CA ASP A 7 26.21 5.91 0.74
C ASP A 7 25.18 6.04 -0.40
N ARG A 8 25.44 6.90 -1.39
CA ARG A 8 24.56 7.12 -2.55
C ARG A 8 24.46 5.89 -3.47
N ASP A 9 25.53 5.11 -3.59
CA ASP A 9 25.51 3.86 -4.36
C ASP A 9 24.81 2.71 -3.60
N ILE A 10 24.65 2.83 -2.28
CA ILE A 10 23.97 1.83 -1.43
C ILE A 10 22.46 2.12 -1.35
N GLU A 11 22.09 3.39 -1.35
CA GLU A 11 20.70 3.87 -1.27
C GLU A 11 20.24 4.54 -2.58
N TYR A 12 20.57 3.95 -3.72
CA TYR A 12 20.26 4.54 -5.04
C TYR A 12 18.75 4.64 -5.38
N ALA A 13 17.89 4.01 -4.57
CA ALA A 13 16.43 4.13 -4.64
C ALA A 13 15.84 4.97 -3.48
N ALA A 14 16.66 5.76 -2.78
CA ALA A 14 16.19 6.66 -1.73
C ALA A 14 15.52 7.89 -2.35
N VAL A 15 14.19 7.92 -2.27
CA VAL A 15 13.38 9.06 -2.69
C VAL A 15 12.79 9.72 -1.44
N PRO A 16 13.21 10.95 -1.09
CA PRO A 16 12.77 11.64 0.12
C PRO A 16 11.39 12.31 -0.04
N ASP A 17 11.01 12.68 -1.26
CA ASP A 17 9.79 13.42 -1.55
C ASP A 17 8.60 12.47 -1.60
N ILE A 18 7.83 12.39 -0.51
CA ILE A 18 6.73 11.42 -0.37
C ILE A 18 5.46 11.87 -1.10
N ILE A 19 5.17 13.17 -1.09
CA ILE A 19 3.96 13.75 -1.68
C ILE A 19 4.34 15.05 -2.39
N GLU A 20 4.07 15.09 -3.69
CA GLU A 20 4.04 16.31 -4.49
C GLU A 20 2.62 16.47 -5.02
N CYS A 21 2.05 17.66 -4.94
CA CYS A 21 0.70 17.94 -5.45
C CYS A 21 0.54 19.42 -5.74
N GLU A 22 -0.40 19.76 -6.62
CA GLU A 22 -0.74 21.16 -6.89
C GLU A 22 -1.50 21.77 -5.70
N GLU A 23 -2.43 21.01 -5.12
CA GLU A 23 -3.25 21.43 -3.99
C GLU A 23 -3.40 20.29 -2.98
N LEU A 24 -3.14 20.60 -1.70
CA LEU A 24 -3.42 19.73 -0.56
C LEU A 24 -4.41 20.44 0.37
N ALA A 25 -5.60 19.87 0.52
CA ALA A 25 -6.54 20.27 1.56
C ALA A 25 -6.49 19.25 2.71
N LEU A 26 -6.33 19.75 3.94
CA LEU A 26 -6.28 18.96 5.17
C LEU A 26 -7.40 19.40 6.11
N VAL A 27 -8.22 18.44 6.52
CA VAL A 27 -9.26 18.65 7.55
C VAL A 27 -9.02 17.67 8.68
N TYR A 28 -8.53 18.19 9.81
CA TYR A 28 -8.46 17.43 11.06
C TYR A 28 -9.69 17.73 11.90
N TYR A 29 -10.35 16.68 12.40
CA TYR A 29 -11.51 16.82 13.27
C TYR A 29 -11.41 15.89 14.46
N SER A 30 -11.83 16.39 15.62
CA SER A 30 -11.87 15.65 16.87
C SER A 30 -12.98 16.25 17.73
N ASP A 31 -14.02 15.47 17.97
CA ASP A 31 -15.11 15.83 18.87
C ASP A 31 -14.61 15.82 20.31
N VAL A 32 -15.12 16.75 21.14
CA VAL A 32 -14.89 16.71 22.59
C VAL A 32 -15.81 15.63 23.20
N PRO A 33 -15.28 14.56 23.80
CA PRO A 33 -16.13 13.51 24.33
C PRO A 33 -16.98 13.99 25.51
N GLY A 34 -18.30 13.86 25.38
CA GLY A 34 -19.25 14.08 26.48
C GLY A 34 -19.32 12.90 27.43
N THR A 35 -20.23 12.97 28.41
CA THR A 35 -20.51 11.86 29.33
C THR A 35 -21.45 10.84 28.71
N VAL A 36 -21.32 9.57 29.10
CA VAL A 36 -22.22 8.49 28.69
C VAL A 36 -23.62 8.76 29.28
N PRO A 37 -24.68 8.78 28.44
CA PRO A 37 -26.03 9.07 28.89
C PRO A 37 -26.62 7.93 29.73
N THR A 38 -27.52 8.25 30.66
CA THR A 38 -28.22 7.23 31.46
C THR A 38 -29.23 6.44 30.62
N ALA A 39 -29.93 7.12 29.71
CA ALA A 39 -30.88 6.51 28.80
C ALA A 39 -30.15 5.82 27.63
N TRP A 40 -30.56 4.59 27.32
CA TRP A 40 -30.05 3.88 26.15
C TRP A 40 -30.84 4.29 24.91
N ASN A 41 -30.19 4.96 23.97
CA ASN A 41 -30.84 5.31 22.72
C ASN A 41 -30.80 4.08 21.78
N ARG A 42 -31.89 3.28 21.74
CA ARG A 42 -31.96 2.02 20.96
C ARG A 42 -31.83 2.23 19.43
N ALA A 43 -31.83 3.46 18.95
CA ALA A 43 -31.66 3.80 17.54
C ALA A 43 -30.19 3.76 17.06
N THR A 44 -29.22 3.53 17.94
CA THR A 44 -27.81 3.42 17.55
C THR A 44 -27.56 2.11 16.78
N VAL A 45 -27.09 2.27 15.54
CA VAL A 45 -26.58 1.23 14.64
C VAL A 45 -25.64 0.29 15.41
N ALA A 46 -25.71 -1.01 15.14
CA ALA A 46 -24.75 -1.99 15.65
C ALA A 46 -23.33 -1.57 15.22
N VAL A 47 -22.57 -0.99 16.15
CA VAL A 47 -21.18 -0.61 15.92
C VAL A 47 -20.33 -1.86 16.14
N ALA A 48 -19.32 -2.08 15.29
CA ALA A 48 -18.44 -3.25 15.38
C ALA A 48 -17.78 -3.42 16.76
N HIS A 49 -17.61 -2.33 17.51
CA HIS A 49 -17.10 -2.32 18.88
C HIS A 49 -18.02 -1.48 19.81
N ASP A 50 -19.08 -2.10 20.36
CA ASP A 50 -19.91 -1.48 21.41
C ASP A 50 -19.16 -1.42 22.75
N VAL A 51 -18.48 -0.31 22.99
CA VAL A 51 -17.83 -0.01 24.28
C VAL A 51 -18.77 0.61 25.31
N GLY A 52 -20.09 0.63 25.05
CA GLY A 52 -21.06 1.20 25.99
C GLY A 52 -21.17 2.73 25.91
N ASN A 53 -20.82 3.33 24.75
CA ASN A 53 -21.01 4.77 24.52
C ASN A 53 -22.48 5.21 24.53
N ARG A 54 -23.43 4.27 24.32
CA ARG A 54 -24.91 4.42 24.31
C ARG A 54 -25.52 5.39 23.30
N ASP A 55 -24.68 6.15 22.64
CA ASP A 55 -24.93 7.11 21.55
C ASP A 55 -23.81 6.94 20.48
N PRO A 56 -23.91 7.58 19.30
CA PRO A 56 -22.85 7.53 18.27
C PRO A 56 -21.51 8.04 18.78
N ALA A 57 -20.43 7.25 18.63
CA ALA A 57 -19.13 7.56 19.20
C ALA A 57 -18.60 8.94 18.74
N PRO A 58 -17.89 9.69 19.62
CA PRO A 58 -17.25 10.94 19.24
C PRO A 58 -16.33 10.75 18.03
N GLN A 59 -16.42 11.62 17.04
CA GLN A 59 -15.65 11.53 15.80
C GLN A 59 -14.20 11.93 16.02
N TRP A 60 -13.28 11.19 15.42
CA TRP A 60 -11.87 11.54 15.36
C TRP A 60 -11.28 11.07 14.04
N GLY A 61 -10.63 11.98 13.31
CA GLY A 61 -10.06 11.62 12.03
C GLY A 61 -9.36 12.75 11.31
N LEU A 62 -8.83 12.39 10.15
CA LEU A 62 -8.11 13.25 9.24
C LEU A 62 -8.64 13.00 7.83
N ARG A 63 -9.01 14.06 7.12
CA ARG A 63 -9.35 14.01 5.70
C ARG A 63 -8.33 14.78 4.89
N LEU A 64 -7.77 14.13 3.87
CA LEU A 64 -6.86 14.71 2.91
C LEU A 64 -7.52 14.74 1.54
N THR A 65 -7.33 15.83 0.80
CA THR A 65 -7.69 15.90 -0.61
C THR A 65 -6.46 16.37 -1.37
N LEU A 66 -6.03 15.53 -2.32
CA LEU A 66 -4.84 15.75 -3.14
C LEU A 66 -5.29 16.01 -4.57
N ARG A 67 -4.89 17.14 -5.15
CA ARG A 67 -5.09 17.46 -6.57
C ARG A 67 -3.80 17.24 -7.35
N ASP A 68 -3.92 16.55 -8.48
CA ASP A 68 -2.85 16.34 -9.46
C ASP A 68 -1.51 16.01 -8.79
N SER A 69 -1.45 14.79 -8.24
CA SER A 69 -0.45 14.44 -7.22
C SER A 69 0.47 13.30 -7.65
N LEU A 70 1.72 13.37 -7.17
CA LEU A 70 2.70 12.31 -7.24
C LEU A 70 2.99 11.86 -5.81
N LEU A 71 2.59 10.63 -5.52
CA LEU A 71 2.91 9.93 -4.28
C LEU A 71 4.11 9.03 -4.52
N GLN A 72 5.13 9.10 -3.67
CA GLN A 72 6.30 8.23 -3.77
C GLN A 72 6.54 7.52 -2.45
N TYR A 73 6.36 6.21 -2.44
CA TYR A 73 6.57 5.40 -1.24
C TYR A 73 7.09 4.01 -1.61
N GLY A 74 8.33 3.74 -1.23
CA GLY A 74 9.01 2.47 -1.50
C GLY A 74 9.73 1.93 -0.27
N PRO A 75 10.51 0.85 -0.43
CA PRO A 75 11.23 0.17 0.66
C PRO A 75 12.06 1.09 1.55
N TRP A 76 12.78 2.05 0.94
CA TRP A 76 13.59 3.00 1.71
C TRP A 76 12.71 3.91 2.58
N ALA A 77 11.64 4.47 2.04
CA ALA A 77 10.73 5.34 2.78
C ALA A 77 10.04 4.56 3.92
N ASP A 78 9.65 3.30 3.68
CA ASP A 78 9.08 2.43 4.72
C ASP A 78 10.06 2.12 5.84
N ALA A 79 11.34 1.88 5.51
CA ALA A 79 12.39 1.70 6.51
C ALA A 79 12.60 2.97 7.35
N GLN A 80 12.61 4.16 6.74
CA GLN A 80 12.70 5.43 7.48
C GLN A 80 11.46 5.65 8.38
N ARG A 81 10.26 5.37 7.86
CA ARG A 81 9.02 5.41 8.65
C ARG A 81 9.09 4.48 9.85
N ALA A 82 9.59 3.24 9.69
CA ALA A 82 9.76 2.30 10.78
C ALA A 82 10.69 2.84 11.87
N LEU A 83 11.84 3.42 11.49
CA LEU A 83 12.76 4.05 12.44
C LEU A 83 12.12 5.22 13.21
N LEU A 84 11.36 6.08 12.52
CA LEU A 84 10.64 7.18 13.14
C LEU A 84 9.57 6.66 14.11
N GLN A 85 8.82 5.63 13.69
CA GLN A 85 7.80 5.03 14.54
C GLN A 85 8.44 4.41 15.79
N ASP A 86 9.52 3.66 15.67
CA ASP A 86 10.19 3.05 16.82
C ASP A 86 10.77 4.10 17.78
N PHE A 87 11.23 5.24 17.26
CA PHE A 87 11.75 6.33 18.07
C PHE A 87 10.65 7.09 18.83
N PHE A 88 9.58 7.49 18.15
CA PHE A 88 8.51 8.32 18.75
C PHE A 88 7.42 7.49 19.46
N PHE A 89 7.15 6.28 18.96
CA PHE A 89 6.08 5.40 19.41
C PHE A 89 6.58 3.94 19.53
N PRO A 90 7.57 3.68 20.39
CA PRO A 90 8.14 2.34 20.54
C PRO A 90 7.07 1.32 20.94
N SER A 91 7.20 0.10 20.41
CA SER A 91 6.33 -1.01 20.81
C SER A 91 6.47 -1.30 22.30
N ALA A 92 5.35 -1.42 22.99
CA ALA A 92 5.33 -1.71 24.43
C ALA A 92 5.63 -3.18 24.76
N TYR A 93 5.71 -4.07 23.75
CA TYR A 93 5.96 -5.52 23.89
C TYR A 93 5.16 -6.20 25.02
N ARG A 94 3.91 -5.77 25.20
CA ARG A 94 3.02 -6.24 26.27
C ARG A 94 1.63 -6.53 25.72
N ASN A 95 0.96 -7.49 26.35
CA ASN A 95 -0.42 -7.80 26.01
C ASN A 95 -1.33 -6.59 26.23
N GLN A 96 -2.32 -6.47 25.36
CA GLN A 96 -3.35 -5.45 25.46
C GLN A 96 -4.54 -5.95 26.30
N SER A 97 -4.99 -5.12 27.23
CA SER A 97 -6.24 -5.33 27.95
C SER A 97 -7.43 -5.01 27.05
N LYS A 98 -8.51 -5.79 27.18
CA LYS A 98 -9.80 -5.46 26.57
C LYS A 98 -10.24 -4.09 27.09
N THR A 99 -10.78 -3.24 26.21
CA THR A 99 -11.39 -1.98 26.64
C THR A 99 -12.61 -2.28 27.48
N GLU A 100 -12.64 -1.73 28.69
CA GLU A 100 -13.77 -1.91 29.60
C GLU A 100 -15.02 -1.20 29.06
N ARG A 101 -16.18 -1.78 29.38
CA ARG A 101 -17.45 -1.22 28.95
C ARG A 101 -17.82 -0.05 29.85
N LEU A 102 -18.10 1.09 29.23
CA LEU A 102 -18.40 2.33 29.94
C LEU A 102 -19.73 2.26 30.69
N ILE A 103 -19.79 2.95 31.83
CA ILE A 103 -21.00 3.17 32.63
C ILE A 103 -21.50 4.63 32.50
N PRO A 104 -22.81 4.89 32.72
CA PRO A 104 -23.34 6.25 32.68
C PRO A 104 -22.59 7.20 33.60
N GLY A 105 -22.31 8.41 33.08
CA GLY A 105 -21.51 9.43 33.79
C GLY A 105 -20.02 9.39 33.48
N GLU A 106 -19.47 8.29 32.94
CA GLU A 106 -18.09 8.27 32.45
C GLU A 106 -17.93 9.05 31.15
N THR A 107 -16.69 9.47 30.86
CA THR A 107 -16.36 10.11 29.59
C THR A 107 -16.42 9.09 28.46
N ARG A 108 -17.09 9.46 27.37
CA ARG A 108 -17.21 8.63 26.17
C ARG A 108 -15.85 8.45 25.50
N LEU A 109 -15.68 7.35 24.78
CA LEU A 109 -14.42 7.02 24.10
C LEU A 109 -14.56 7.16 22.59
N HIS A 110 -13.51 7.67 21.93
CA HIS A 110 -13.36 7.52 20.48
C HIS A 110 -13.16 6.04 20.16
N THR A 111 -14.01 5.46 19.32
CA THR A 111 -13.95 4.04 18.98
C THR A 111 -12.98 3.76 17.84
N GLU A 112 -12.75 4.74 16.98
CA GLU A 112 -11.89 4.63 15.80
C GLU A 112 -11.24 5.97 15.47
N PHE A 113 -10.08 5.90 14.84
CA PHE A 113 -9.49 6.98 14.07
C PHE A 113 -9.69 6.68 12.59
N ARG A 114 -10.21 7.66 11.84
CA ARG A 114 -10.43 7.51 10.39
C ARG A 114 -9.50 8.45 9.61
N LEU A 115 -8.75 7.89 8.67
CA LEU A 115 -8.00 8.63 7.67
C LEU A 115 -8.65 8.42 6.31
N ASP A 116 -9.23 9.48 5.75
CA ASP A 116 -9.80 9.48 4.40
C ASP A 116 -8.90 10.31 3.48
N ILE A 117 -8.44 9.74 2.37
CA ILE A 117 -7.70 10.44 1.32
C ILE A 117 -8.51 10.37 0.03
N SER A 118 -8.78 11.53 -0.57
CA SER A 118 -9.48 11.64 -1.85
C SER A 118 -8.53 12.22 -2.91
N PHE A 119 -8.48 11.59 -4.08
CA PHE A 119 -7.64 12.01 -5.20
C PHE A 119 -8.50 12.80 -6.20
N ALA A 120 -8.37 14.12 -6.16
CA ALA A 120 -9.11 15.09 -6.95
C ALA A 120 -8.28 15.52 -8.16
N GLY A 121 -8.07 14.61 -9.11
CA GLY A 121 -7.24 14.83 -10.29
C GLY A 121 -6.52 13.54 -10.69
N ASP A 122 -5.58 13.64 -11.61
CA ASP A 122 -4.75 12.50 -11.98
C ASP A 122 -3.65 12.32 -10.93
N THR A 123 -3.57 11.13 -10.33
CA THR A 123 -2.58 10.86 -9.29
C THR A 123 -1.71 9.69 -9.69
N ASN A 124 -0.39 9.86 -9.64
CA ASN A 124 0.56 8.77 -9.82
C ASN A 124 1.10 8.32 -8.47
N PHE A 125 0.95 7.03 -8.16
CA PHE A 125 1.62 6.42 -7.02
C PHE A 125 2.81 5.59 -7.47
N ARG A 126 4.01 6.12 -7.23
CA ARG A 126 5.30 5.52 -7.57
C ARG A 126 5.86 4.72 -6.40
N LEU A 127 6.23 3.47 -6.69
CA LEU A 127 6.97 2.58 -5.80
C LEU A 127 8.43 2.50 -6.30
N PRO A 128 9.34 3.37 -5.83
CA PRO A 128 10.75 3.27 -6.15
C PRO A 128 11.36 2.05 -5.46
N THR A 129 12.24 1.32 -6.15
CA THR A 129 12.89 0.11 -5.62
C THR A 129 14.31 -0.05 -6.13
N ARG A 130 15.14 -0.68 -5.30
CA ARG A 130 16.40 -1.26 -5.74
C ARG A 130 16.13 -2.47 -6.62
N GLU A 131 17.03 -2.73 -7.56
CA GLU A 131 17.00 -3.86 -8.49
C GLU A 131 18.24 -4.75 -8.31
N PRO A 132 18.32 -5.57 -7.24
CA PRO A 132 19.45 -6.48 -7.01
C PRO A 132 19.74 -7.40 -8.20
N SER A 133 18.72 -7.79 -8.97
CA SER A 133 18.88 -8.62 -10.17
C SER A 133 19.78 -7.97 -11.24
N LYS A 134 19.91 -6.64 -11.22
CA LYS A 134 20.71 -5.83 -12.17
C LYS A 134 22.04 -5.35 -11.58
N ASP A 135 22.42 -5.79 -10.38
CA ASP A 135 23.67 -5.36 -9.72
C ASP A 135 24.93 -5.64 -10.56
N TRP A 136 24.91 -6.72 -11.36
CA TRP A 136 26.03 -7.09 -12.23
C TRP A 136 26.30 -6.07 -13.36
N LEU A 137 25.31 -5.24 -13.73
CA LEU A 137 25.46 -4.14 -14.69
C LEU A 137 26.16 -2.92 -14.09
N HIS A 138 26.19 -2.82 -12.76
CA HIS A 138 26.75 -1.71 -12.00
C HIS A 138 27.82 -2.19 -11.02
N PRO A 139 28.94 -2.77 -11.50
CA PRO A 139 29.99 -3.26 -10.62
C PRO A 139 30.65 -2.11 -9.86
N ARG A 140 30.91 -2.36 -8.57
CA ARG A 140 31.43 -1.35 -7.62
C ARG A 140 32.85 -0.86 -7.92
N ASP A 141 33.61 -1.55 -8.78
CA ASP A 141 34.93 -1.12 -9.21
C ASP A 141 34.86 -0.52 -10.62
N THR A 142 34.66 0.80 -10.68
CA THR A 142 34.53 1.59 -11.91
C THR A 142 35.83 1.68 -12.72
N ARG A 143 36.91 0.99 -12.31
CA ARG A 143 38.20 0.96 -13.02
C ARG A 143 38.27 -0.03 -14.17
N SER A 144 37.33 -0.96 -14.30
CA SER A 144 37.42 -2.07 -15.28
C SER A 144 36.42 -2.02 -16.44
N LEU A 145 35.54 -1.01 -16.52
CA LEU A 145 34.58 -0.86 -17.63
C LEU A 145 34.79 0.44 -18.43
N PRO A 146 34.98 0.37 -19.77
CA PRO A 146 35.23 1.55 -20.62
C PRO A 146 34.06 2.54 -20.76
N ALA A 147 32.89 2.26 -20.17
CA ALA A 147 31.63 2.95 -20.48
C ALA A 147 31.12 3.95 -19.43
N TYR A 148 31.66 3.97 -18.20
CA TYR A 148 31.22 4.92 -17.16
C TYR A 148 32.02 6.24 -17.23
N ARG A 149 31.89 6.97 -18.34
CA ARG A 149 32.26 8.39 -18.41
C ARG A 149 31.04 9.25 -18.10
N GLY A 150 30.70 9.33 -16.82
CA GLY A 150 29.68 10.23 -16.31
C GLY A 150 29.30 9.80 -14.91
N GLY A 151 29.61 10.63 -13.91
CA GLY A 151 29.24 10.39 -12.51
C GLY A 151 27.73 10.48 -12.23
N ALA A 152 26.89 9.95 -13.11
CA ALA A 152 25.46 9.84 -12.91
C ALA A 152 25.18 8.73 -11.90
N ALA A 153 24.35 9.04 -10.90
CA ALA A 153 23.89 8.06 -9.91
C ALA A 153 23.17 6.90 -10.62
N ARG A 154 23.34 5.67 -10.10
CA ARG A 154 22.63 4.48 -10.61
C ARG A 154 21.11 4.74 -10.62
N PRO A 155 20.40 4.49 -11.73
CA PRO A 155 18.95 4.60 -11.75
C PRO A 155 18.32 3.49 -10.90
N TYR A 156 17.19 3.81 -10.26
CA TYR A 156 16.37 2.84 -9.53
C TYR A 156 15.24 2.31 -10.41
N GLY A 157 14.75 1.11 -10.09
CA GLY A 157 13.55 0.56 -10.69
C GLY A 157 12.31 1.17 -10.05
N TRP A 158 11.20 1.21 -10.76
CA TRP A 158 9.95 1.74 -10.22
C TRP A 158 8.72 1.05 -10.82
N LEU A 159 7.66 1.02 -10.03
CA LEU A 159 6.31 0.65 -10.43
C LEU A 159 5.41 1.85 -10.16
N ASP A 160 4.79 2.39 -11.20
CA ASP A 160 3.85 3.50 -11.11
C ASP A 160 2.44 2.96 -11.23
N LEU A 161 1.55 3.42 -10.36
CA LEU A 161 0.12 3.19 -10.40
C LEU A 161 -0.55 4.54 -10.66
N GLU A 162 -0.89 4.82 -11.91
CA GLU A 162 -1.69 5.98 -12.25
C GLU A 162 -3.15 5.72 -11.87
N MET A 163 -3.72 6.66 -11.15
CA MET A 163 -5.05 6.62 -10.57
C MET A 163 -5.83 7.82 -11.12
N GLY A 164 -6.97 7.54 -11.75
CA GLY A 164 -7.85 8.58 -12.25
C GLY A 164 -8.60 9.32 -11.14
N THR A 165 -9.13 10.48 -11.52
CA THR A 165 -9.94 11.35 -10.64
C THR A 165 -11.07 10.57 -9.97
N GLY A 166 -11.26 10.78 -8.66
CA GLY A 166 -12.30 10.12 -7.87
C GLY A 166 -11.86 8.82 -7.20
N SER A 167 -10.60 8.43 -7.38
CA SER A 167 -9.97 7.39 -6.55
C SER A 167 -9.93 7.84 -5.08
N SER A 168 -9.96 6.88 -4.15
CA SER A 168 -10.00 7.16 -2.71
C SER A 168 -9.36 6.07 -1.87
N LEU A 169 -8.76 6.46 -0.75
CA LEU A 169 -8.22 5.59 0.29
C LEU A 169 -8.93 5.90 1.62
N SER A 170 -9.39 4.88 2.32
CA SER A 170 -9.93 4.95 3.68
C SER A 170 -9.12 4.01 4.56
N VAL A 171 -8.59 4.52 5.67
CA VAL A 171 -7.91 3.74 6.70
C VAL A 171 -8.64 3.95 8.01
N ILE A 172 -9.19 2.87 8.55
CA ILE A 172 -9.95 2.87 9.80
C ILE A 172 -9.13 2.09 10.82
N VAL A 173 -8.62 2.80 11.83
CA VAL A 173 -7.84 2.24 12.92
C VAL A 173 -8.71 2.22 14.18
N PRO A 174 -9.12 1.04 14.69
CA PRO A 174 -9.85 0.97 15.94
C PRO A 174 -9.00 1.51 17.10
N MET A 175 -9.61 2.34 17.95
CA MET A 175 -9.00 2.91 19.15
C MET A 175 -9.43 2.18 20.43
N VAL A 176 -10.18 1.08 20.26
CA VAL A 176 -10.68 0.23 21.33
C VAL A 176 -10.32 -1.23 21.04
N VAL A 177 -10.07 -1.98 22.10
CA VAL A 177 -9.61 -3.38 22.01
C VAL A 177 -10.78 -4.29 22.40
N GLY A 178 -11.21 -5.12 21.45
CA GLY A 178 -12.24 -6.15 21.65
C GLY A 178 -11.73 -7.37 22.42
N GLU A 179 -12.54 -8.44 22.45
CA GLU A 179 -12.19 -9.67 23.17
C GLU A 179 -10.99 -10.41 22.58
N THR A 180 -10.90 -10.40 21.25
CA THR A 180 -9.85 -11.06 20.47
C THR A 180 -8.74 -10.11 20.04
N GLY A 181 -8.98 -8.79 20.09
CA GLY A 181 -8.06 -7.76 19.59
C GLY A 181 -8.83 -6.68 18.85
N TYR A 182 -8.20 -6.13 17.82
CA TYR A 182 -8.83 -5.20 16.88
C TYR A 182 -8.30 -5.44 15.47
N THR A 183 -9.01 -4.95 14.46
CA THR A 183 -8.64 -5.11 13.06
C THR A 183 -8.61 -3.74 12.40
N THR A 184 -7.44 -3.36 11.90
CA THR A 184 -7.33 -2.16 11.06
C THR A 184 -7.86 -2.49 9.67
N LEU A 185 -8.73 -1.63 9.14
CA LEU A 185 -9.30 -1.79 7.81
C LEU A 185 -8.69 -0.75 6.88
N VAL A 186 -8.21 -1.19 5.72
CA VAL A 186 -7.73 -0.35 4.63
C VAL A 186 -8.59 -0.61 3.41
N GLU A 187 -9.22 0.41 2.86
CA GLU A 187 -10.05 0.34 1.66
C GLU A 187 -9.50 1.32 0.62
N LEU A 188 -9.12 0.80 -0.53
CA LEU A 188 -8.61 1.60 -1.64
C LEU A 188 -9.47 1.31 -2.87
N ALA A 189 -10.06 2.36 -3.43
CA ALA A 189 -10.79 2.32 -4.68
C ALA A 189 -10.03 3.15 -5.71
N ILE A 190 -9.53 2.49 -6.75
CA ILE A 190 -8.82 3.12 -7.86
C ILE A 190 -9.73 3.10 -9.09
N LEU A 191 -9.91 4.26 -9.69
CA LEU A 191 -10.59 4.43 -10.97
C LEU A 191 -9.54 4.59 -12.08
N ASN A 192 -9.77 3.98 -13.24
CA ASN A 192 -8.88 4.05 -14.41
C ASN A 192 -7.42 3.75 -14.05
N LEU A 193 -7.17 2.61 -13.42
CA LEU A 193 -5.82 2.18 -13.07
C LEU A 193 -4.99 1.94 -14.34
N ASN A 194 -3.85 2.59 -14.43
CA ASN A 194 -2.81 2.29 -15.40
C ASN A 194 -1.48 2.08 -14.67
N ALA A 195 -1.03 0.82 -14.63
CA ALA A 195 0.24 0.45 -14.02
C ALA A 195 1.34 0.41 -15.07
N THR A 196 2.40 1.20 -14.88
CA THR A 196 3.58 1.25 -15.74
C THR A 196 4.84 0.91 -14.94
N THR A 197 5.89 0.44 -15.60
CA THR A 197 7.13 0.05 -14.91
C THR A 197 8.36 0.62 -15.60
N SER A 198 9.47 0.66 -14.86
CA SER A 198 10.78 1.04 -15.37
C SER A 198 11.40 0.06 -16.38
N VAL A 199 10.73 -1.07 -16.68
CA VAL A 199 11.22 -2.09 -17.62
C VAL A 199 11.16 -1.60 -19.06
N ASP A 200 9.97 -1.18 -19.50
CA ASP A 200 9.69 -0.81 -20.89
C ASP A 200 8.94 0.52 -21.03
N TYR A 201 8.64 1.20 -19.92
CA TYR A 201 7.88 2.45 -19.86
C TYR A 201 6.49 2.35 -20.52
N ALA A 202 5.99 1.12 -20.71
CA ALA A 202 4.68 0.85 -21.26
C ALA A 202 3.72 0.37 -20.16
N SER A 203 2.42 0.42 -20.45
CA SER A 203 1.39 -0.11 -19.55
C SER A 203 1.55 -1.62 -19.39
N MET A 204 1.84 -2.05 -18.17
CA MET A 204 1.87 -3.46 -17.76
C MET A 204 0.46 -3.96 -17.42
N LEU A 205 -0.38 -3.13 -16.80
CA LEU A 205 -1.75 -3.47 -16.43
C LEU A 205 -2.64 -2.25 -16.56
N VAL A 206 -3.78 -2.40 -17.23
CA VAL A 206 -4.82 -1.38 -17.30
C VAL A 206 -6.12 -1.98 -16.80
N ALA A 207 -6.83 -1.27 -15.91
CA ALA A 207 -8.14 -1.70 -15.41
C ALA A 207 -9.02 -0.48 -15.11
N PRO A 208 -10.25 -0.39 -15.64
CA PRO A 208 -11.18 0.71 -15.33
C PRO A 208 -11.49 0.85 -13.83
N ARG A 209 -11.50 -0.27 -13.10
CA ARG A 209 -11.75 -0.31 -11.66
C ARG A 209 -10.85 -1.33 -10.98
N CYS A 210 -10.19 -0.89 -9.92
CA CYS A 210 -9.47 -1.73 -8.99
C CYS A 210 -9.94 -1.43 -7.57
N GLN A 211 -10.32 -2.45 -6.82
CA GLN A 211 -10.67 -2.36 -5.41
C GLN A 211 -9.68 -3.18 -4.60
N PHE A 212 -9.21 -2.60 -3.51
CA PHE A 212 -8.35 -3.26 -2.54
C PHE A 212 -8.97 -3.11 -1.15
N THR A 213 -9.02 -4.21 -0.41
CA THR A 213 -9.45 -4.22 0.99
C THR A 213 -8.48 -5.05 1.83
N GLY A 214 -7.83 -4.42 2.80
CA GLY A 214 -6.92 -5.05 3.74
C GLY A 214 -7.52 -5.13 5.14
N TYR A 215 -7.56 -6.33 5.70
CA TYR A 215 -7.90 -6.59 7.10
C TYR A 215 -6.61 -6.94 7.84
N MET A 216 -6.14 -6.02 8.67
CA MET A 216 -4.90 -6.18 9.44
C MET A 216 -5.24 -6.44 10.89
N GLU A 217 -5.41 -7.72 11.23
CA GLU A 217 -5.74 -8.15 12.58
C GLU A 217 -4.56 -7.94 13.55
N MET A 218 -4.89 -7.47 14.74
CA MET A 218 -3.97 -7.26 15.84
C MET A 218 -4.53 -7.92 17.11
N PRO A 219 -4.09 -9.16 17.42
CA PRO A 219 -4.50 -9.86 18.61
C PRO A 219 -4.09 -9.14 19.89
N ARG A 220 -4.80 -9.43 20.99
CA ARG A 220 -4.45 -8.89 22.32
C ARG A 220 -3.09 -9.36 22.82
N VAL A 221 -2.72 -10.60 22.51
CA VAL A 221 -1.43 -11.16 22.91
C VAL A 221 -0.36 -10.63 21.98
N TRP A 222 0.64 -9.95 22.51
CA TRP A 222 1.53 -9.09 21.72
C TRP A 222 2.34 -9.84 20.66
N ASN A 223 2.68 -11.11 20.92
CA ASN A 223 3.42 -11.98 20.01
C ASN A 223 2.58 -13.13 19.44
N ALA A 224 1.26 -13.07 19.60
CA ALA A 224 0.41 -14.07 18.98
C ALA A 224 0.51 -13.98 17.45
N GLN A 225 0.32 -15.13 16.81
CA GLN A 225 0.16 -15.20 15.37
C GLN A 225 -1.05 -14.36 14.96
N ARG A 226 -0.87 -13.57 13.90
CA ARG A 226 -1.94 -12.77 13.30
C ARG A 226 -2.06 -13.07 11.82
N THR A 227 -3.28 -12.97 11.32
CA THR A 227 -3.59 -13.16 9.90
C THR A 227 -3.96 -11.81 9.31
N TRP A 228 -3.28 -11.42 8.25
CA TRP A 228 -3.61 -10.25 7.46
C TRP A 228 -4.16 -10.70 6.12
N THR A 229 -5.41 -10.33 5.85
CA THR A 229 -6.13 -10.74 4.65
C THR A 229 -6.26 -9.55 3.71
N TYR A 230 -5.75 -9.70 2.49
CA TYR A 230 -5.80 -8.71 1.44
C TYR A 230 -6.67 -9.21 0.29
N ASN A 231 -7.69 -8.45 -0.04
CA ASN A 231 -8.60 -8.74 -1.14
C ASN A 231 -8.36 -7.71 -2.25
N VAL A 232 -8.09 -8.18 -3.47
CA VAL A 232 -7.89 -7.35 -4.64
C VAL A 232 -8.90 -7.76 -5.70
N SER A 233 -9.68 -6.81 -6.19
CA SER A 233 -10.62 -7.02 -7.29
C SER A 233 -10.31 -6.08 -8.45
N LEU A 234 -10.16 -6.66 -9.64
CA LEU A 234 -9.92 -5.95 -10.89
C LEU A 234 -11.06 -6.25 -11.86
N GLN A 235 -11.57 -5.22 -12.54
CA GLN A 235 -12.59 -5.37 -13.58
C GLN A 235 -11.99 -5.08 -14.96
N GLU A 236 -12.32 -5.93 -15.94
CA GLU A 236 -11.92 -5.78 -17.35
C GLU A 236 -10.42 -5.55 -17.55
N ALA A 237 -9.59 -6.20 -16.72
CA ALA A 237 -8.16 -5.94 -16.69
C ALA A 237 -7.47 -6.44 -17.97
N GLU A 238 -6.67 -5.57 -18.59
CA GLU A 238 -5.78 -5.90 -19.69
C GLU A 238 -4.34 -5.87 -19.20
N ILE A 239 -3.65 -7.01 -19.29
CA ILE A 239 -2.33 -7.23 -18.70
C ILE A 239 -1.34 -7.55 -19.82
N PHE A 240 -0.27 -6.77 -19.90
CA PHE A 240 0.85 -6.94 -20.82
C PHE A 240 2.07 -7.40 -20.02
N LEU A 241 2.24 -8.72 -19.89
CA LEU A 241 3.25 -9.29 -18.99
C LEU A 241 4.52 -9.69 -19.74
N LEU A 242 5.66 -9.14 -19.30
CA LEU A 242 6.99 -9.61 -19.67
C LEU A 242 7.62 -10.35 -18.49
N ARG A 243 8.62 -11.20 -18.77
CA ARG A 243 9.41 -11.85 -17.72
C ARG A 243 10.08 -10.82 -16.80
N ASP A 244 10.58 -9.73 -17.37
CA ASP A 244 11.31 -8.71 -16.62
C ASP A 244 10.43 -7.96 -15.62
N HIS A 245 9.11 -7.87 -15.88
CA HIS A 245 8.14 -7.38 -14.88
C HIS A 245 8.10 -8.29 -13.64
N ILE A 246 8.16 -9.61 -13.82
CA ILE A 246 8.20 -10.56 -12.71
C ILE A 246 9.48 -10.36 -11.90
N THR A 247 10.62 -10.17 -12.57
CA THR A 247 11.90 -9.89 -11.91
C THR A 247 11.87 -8.57 -11.14
N LEU A 248 11.29 -7.51 -11.70
CA LEU A 248 11.11 -6.23 -10.99
C LEU A 248 10.27 -6.39 -9.72
N VAL A 249 9.15 -7.14 -9.79
CA VAL A 249 8.30 -7.40 -8.61
C VAL A 249 9.05 -8.22 -7.55
N GLN A 250 9.86 -9.20 -7.97
CA GLN A 250 10.71 -9.96 -7.04
C GLN A 250 11.75 -9.06 -6.36
N ASP A 251 12.40 -8.18 -7.12
CA ASP A 251 13.34 -7.21 -6.60
C ASP A 251 12.68 -6.24 -5.61
N LEU A 252 11.46 -5.77 -5.91
CA LEU A 252 10.66 -4.94 -5.01
C LEU A 252 10.38 -5.64 -3.67
N ILE A 253 9.94 -6.91 -3.70
CA ILE A 253 9.68 -7.70 -2.50
C ILE A 253 10.98 -7.91 -1.69
N ASN A 254 12.08 -8.24 -2.38
CA ASN A 254 13.38 -8.43 -1.74
C ASN A 254 13.87 -7.14 -1.08
N ASP A 255 13.69 -6.00 -1.74
CA ASP A 255 14.07 -4.69 -1.21
C ASP A 255 13.23 -4.32 0.01
N TRP A 256 11.90 -4.52 -0.04
CA TRP A 256 10.99 -4.26 1.09
C TRP A 256 11.31 -5.10 2.32
N THR A 257 11.87 -6.29 2.11
CA THR A 257 12.23 -7.24 3.18
C THR A 257 13.71 -7.26 3.53
N ALA A 258 14.52 -6.37 2.95
CA ALA A 258 15.98 -6.35 3.14
C ALA A 258 16.44 -5.91 4.54
N GLY A 259 15.54 -5.45 5.41
CA GLY A 259 15.85 -5.02 6.77
C GLY A 259 16.43 -6.15 7.63
N PRO A 260 17.13 -5.82 8.73
CA PRO A 260 17.62 -6.84 9.65
C PRO A 260 16.44 -7.67 10.16
N PRO A 261 16.55 -9.00 10.20
CA PRO A 261 15.47 -9.83 10.71
C PRO A 261 15.20 -9.47 12.18
N PRO A 262 13.92 -9.48 12.61
CA PRO A 262 13.61 -9.22 14.00
C PRO A 262 14.30 -10.24 14.89
N THR A 263 14.82 -9.79 16.04
CA THR A 263 15.35 -10.72 17.05
C THR A 263 14.24 -11.66 17.52
N MET A 264 14.58 -12.88 17.95
CA MET A 264 13.58 -13.86 18.42
C MET A 264 12.64 -13.30 19.51
N ALA A 265 13.15 -12.42 20.38
CA ALA A 265 12.37 -11.77 21.43
C ALA A 265 11.34 -10.75 20.92
N HIS A 266 11.41 -10.33 19.67
CA HIS A 266 10.51 -9.35 19.04
C HIS A 266 9.81 -9.92 17.79
N PHE A 267 10.00 -11.21 17.52
CA PHE A 267 9.39 -11.87 16.38
C PHE A 267 7.89 -12.04 16.62
N ILE A 268 7.09 -11.62 15.65
CA ILE A 268 5.64 -11.82 15.63
C ILE A 268 5.30 -12.55 14.34
N PRO A 269 4.75 -13.78 14.41
CA PRO A 269 4.38 -14.51 13.20
C PRO A 269 3.17 -13.85 12.53
N ILE A 270 3.27 -13.63 11.22
CA ILE A 270 2.20 -13.06 10.40
C ILE A 270 1.91 -14.02 9.24
N ILE A 271 0.65 -14.42 9.10
CA ILE A 271 0.14 -15.11 7.92
C ILE A 271 -0.45 -14.05 6.99
N TYR A 272 0.01 -14.02 5.75
CA TYR A 272 -0.53 -13.14 4.72
C TYR A 272 -1.42 -13.95 3.78
N GLU A 273 -2.70 -13.61 3.73
CA GLU A 273 -3.68 -14.22 2.83
C GLU A 273 -4.01 -13.24 1.71
N TYR A 274 -3.78 -13.63 0.46
CA TYR A 274 -4.05 -12.80 -0.71
C TYR A 274 -5.17 -13.42 -1.54
N ASN A 275 -6.29 -12.73 -1.63
CA ASN A 275 -7.43 -13.11 -2.46
C ASN A 275 -7.51 -12.17 -3.66
N ILE A 276 -7.19 -12.68 -4.85
CA ILE A 276 -7.17 -11.88 -6.08
C ILE A 276 -8.30 -12.35 -7.00
N ALA A 277 -9.23 -11.46 -7.30
CA ALA A 277 -10.35 -11.69 -8.21
C ALA A 277 -10.24 -10.77 -9.42
N ILE A 278 -10.17 -11.35 -10.62
CA ILE A 278 -10.10 -10.58 -11.87
C ILE A 278 -11.30 -10.97 -12.73
N ALA A 279 -12.22 -10.04 -12.93
CA ALA A 279 -13.35 -10.20 -13.84
C ALA A 279 -12.93 -9.81 -15.26
N ASP A 280 -13.25 -10.65 -16.24
CA ASP A 280 -13.03 -10.40 -17.68
C ASP A 280 -11.59 -9.99 -18.06
N VAL A 281 -10.62 -10.81 -17.63
CA VAL A 281 -9.20 -10.57 -17.91
C VAL A 281 -8.83 -10.78 -19.38
N LYS A 282 -7.94 -9.93 -19.90
CA LYS A 282 -7.20 -10.12 -21.14
C LYS A 282 -5.71 -10.13 -20.83
N LEU A 283 -5.12 -11.31 -20.69
CA LEU A 283 -3.67 -11.46 -20.56
C LEU A 283 -3.04 -11.55 -21.95
N ARG A 284 -2.18 -10.60 -22.28
CA ARG A 284 -1.44 -10.52 -23.54
C ARG A 284 0.00 -10.93 -23.33
N LEU A 285 0.44 -11.88 -24.16
CA LEU A 285 1.79 -12.40 -24.19
C LEU A 285 2.35 -12.19 -25.59
N ASN A 286 3.47 -11.48 -25.70
CA ASN A 286 4.14 -11.24 -26.98
C ASN A 286 4.89 -12.49 -27.43
N VAL A 287 4.73 -12.85 -28.69
CA VAL A 287 5.25 -14.08 -29.33
C VAL A 287 6.03 -13.76 -30.61
N ASN A 288 6.81 -12.69 -30.59
CA ASN A 288 7.62 -12.25 -31.73
C ASN A 288 8.69 -13.29 -32.10
N GLU A 289 8.94 -13.50 -33.39
CA GLU A 289 9.83 -14.55 -33.94
C GLU A 289 11.29 -14.49 -33.41
N HIS A 290 11.72 -13.32 -32.94
CA HIS A 290 13.05 -13.10 -32.35
C HIS A 290 13.00 -12.66 -30.88
N ASN A 291 11.82 -12.66 -30.26
CA ASN A 291 11.59 -12.15 -28.90
C ASN A 291 12.17 -10.73 -28.66
N VAL A 292 12.24 -9.92 -29.72
CA VAL A 292 12.59 -8.49 -29.65
C VAL A 292 11.30 -7.70 -29.52
N ILE A 293 11.17 -6.92 -28.45
CA ILE A 293 9.98 -6.14 -28.13
C ILE A 293 10.47 -4.73 -27.77
N ASN A 294 10.11 -3.73 -28.58
CA ASN A 294 10.44 -2.33 -28.29
C ASN A 294 9.40 -1.69 -27.36
N ARG A 295 8.12 -1.86 -27.70
CA ARG A 295 6.97 -1.43 -26.90
C ARG A 295 6.04 -2.60 -26.71
N ASN A 296 5.86 -3.04 -25.47
CA ASN A 296 5.13 -4.26 -25.15
C ASN A 296 3.62 -4.17 -25.46
N ASN A 297 3.04 -2.97 -25.35
CA ASN A 297 1.63 -2.72 -25.57
C ASN A 297 1.26 -2.35 -27.02
N ASP A 298 2.24 -2.29 -27.93
CA ASP A 298 1.99 -2.00 -29.35
C ASP A 298 1.48 -3.26 -30.07
N LEU A 299 0.22 -3.23 -30.51
CA LEU A 299 -0.42 -4.39 -31.14
C LEU A 299 -0.11 -4.53 -32.63
N ASP A 300 0.39 -3.46 -33.27
CA ASP A 300 0.73 -3.45 -34.69
C ASP A 300 2.17 -3.96 -34.90
N GLU A 301 3.06 -3.67 -33.95
CA GLU A 301 4.46 -4.13 -33.99
C GLU A 301 4.66 -5.56 -33.47
N ASN A 302 3.77 -6.06 -32.58
CA ASN A 302 3.97 -7.35 -31.91
C ASN A 302 2.94 -8.41 -32.32
N GLY A 303 3.44 -9.63 -32.55
CA GLY A 303 2.58 -10.82 -32.53
C GLY A 303 2.14 -11.10 -31.10
N THR A 304 0.83 -11.09 -30.83
CA THR A 304 0.30 -11.27 -29.47
C THR A 304 -0.61 -12.49 -29.36
N THR A 305 -0.40 -13.30 -28.32
CA THR A 305 -1.34 -14.33 -27.88
C THR A 305 -2.17 -13.76 -26.74
N VAL A 306 -3.49 -13.93 -26.80
CA VAL A 306 -4.41 -13.41 -25.77
C VAL A 306 -5.10 -14.56 -25.05
N ILE A 307 -4.90 -14.63 -23.73
CA ILE A 307 -5.66 -15.51 -22.84
C ILE A 307 -6.80 -14.68 -22.25
N ARG A 308 -8.04 -15.15 -22.40
CA ARG A 308 -9.23 -14.48 -21.88
C ARG A 308 -10.03 -15.42 -20.99
N THR A 309 -10.52 -14.89 -19.89
CA THR A 309 -11.58 -15.57 -19.12
C THR A 309 -12.91 -14.94 -19.49
N LEU A 310 -13.87 -15.76 -19.89
CA LEU A 310 -15.26 -15.33 -20.04
C LEU A 310 -16.00 -15.77 -18.78
N LEU A 311 -16.36 -14.82 -17.91
CA LEU A 311 -17.37 -15.13 -16.89
C LEU A 311 -18.72 -15.27 -17.61
N ARG A 312 -19.05 -16.50 -18.02
CA ARG A 312 -20.44 -16.85 -18.33
C ARG A 312 -21.22 -16.68 -17.03
N GLY A 313 -21.99 -15.60 -16.93
CA GLY A 313 -22.93 -15.41 -15.83
C GLY A 313 -23.83 -16.63 -15.72
N SER A 314 -23.63 -17.44 -14.68
CA SER A 314 -24.65 -18.36 -14.21
C SER A 314 -25.63 -17.55 -13.37
N TYR A 315 -26.70 -17.09 -14.02
CA TYR A 315 -27.97 -16.84 -13.34
C TYR A 315 -28.44 -18.16 -12.72
N SER A 316 -28.55 -18.21 -11.40
CA SER A 316 -29.58 -18.96 -10.64
C SER A 316 -29.49 -18.60 -9.17
#